data_AF-A0A1I5P8J8-F1
#
_entry.id   AF-A0A1I5P8J8-F1
#
_cell.length_a   1.000
_cell.length_b   1.000
_cell.length_c   1.000
_cell.angle_alpha   90.00
_cell.angle_beta   90.00
_cell.angle_gamma   90.00
#
_symmetry.space_group_name_H-M   'P 1'
#
loop_
_entity.id
_entity.type
_entity.pdbx_description
1 polymer ?
#
loop_
_entity_poly.entity_id
_entity_poly.type
_entity_poly.pdbx_seq_one_letter_code
_entity_poly.pdbx_strand_id
1 'polypeptide(L)'
;MLGAWRRLVASDGRVRIEALAGEVGWSRQHLAARFRAQVGLSPKVVARIARLHRAVTLLTSPTPPPWSAVAQLRGYADQAHLNRDFRALTGSTPAEYVPTRPLPFTVVGSR
;
A
#
# COMPACT_ATOMS: atom_id res chain seq x y z
N MET A 1 5.40 -14.44 -12.35
CA MET A 1 4.47 -13.31 -12.08
C MET A 1 3.53 -13.58 -10.91
N LEU A 2 2.66 -14.59 -10.94
CA LEU A 2 1.74 -14.88 -9.81
C LEU A 2 2.46 -15.08 -8.47
N GLY A 3 3.61 -15.75 -8.47
CA GLY A 3 4.48 -15.87 -7.28
C GLY A 3 4.95 -14.51 -6.74
N ALA A 4 5.46 -13.64 -7.62
CA ALA A 4 5.87 -12.29 -7.26
C ALA A 4 4.70 -11.43 -6.73
N TRP A 5 3.51 -11.55 -7.33
CA TRP A 5 2.31 -10.89 -6.81
C TRP A 5 1.97 -11.35 -5.39
N ARG A 6 1.85 -12.67 -5.19
CA ARG A 6 1.52 -13.26 -3.88
C ARG A 6 2.54 -12.86 -2.82
N ARG A 7 3.83 -12.91 -3.14
CA ARG A 7 4.90 -12.52 -2.22
C ARG A 7 4.81 -11.03 -1.84
N LEU A 8 4.56 -10.15 -2.82
CA LEU A 8 4.40 -8.72 -2.56
C LEU A 8 3.23 -8.47 -1.60
N VAL A 9 2.06 -9.06 -1.89
CA VAL A 9 0.86 -8.92 -1.05
C VAL A 9 1.08 -9.50 0.35
N ALA A 10 1.66 -10.70 0.45
CA ALA A 10 1.96 -11.35 1.74
C ALA A 10 2.99 -10.57 2.58
N SER A 11 3.84 -9.77 1.94
CA SER A 11 4.79 -8.89 2.65
C SER A 11 4.20 -7.54 3.06
N ASP A 12 2.93 -7.27 2.75
CA ASP A 12 2.31 -5.94 2.86
C ASP A 12 3.14 -4.84 2.15
N GLY A 13 3.74 -5.18 1.01
CA GLY A 13 4.59 -4.27 0.25
C GLY A 13 5.93 -3.91 0.92
N ARG A 14 6.38 -4.71 1.91
CA ARG A 14 7.70 -4.53 2.56
C ARG A 14 8.82 -5.30 1.88
N VAL A 15 8.52 -6.25 0.99
CA VAL A 15 9.53 -6.97 0.21
C VAL A 15 10.32 -6.01 -0.69
N ARG A 16 11.64 -6.19 -0.76
CA ARG A 16 12.47 -5.46 -1.70
C ARG A 16 12.18 -5.95 -3.12
N ILE A 17 11.99 -5.02 -4.06
CA ILE A 17 11.70 -5.36 -5.46
C ILE A 17 12.83 -6.19 -6.10
N GLU A 18 14.08 -5.95 -5.70
CA GLU A 18 15.24 -6.75 -6.14
C GLU A 18 15.10 -8.22 -5.72
N ALA A 19 14.79 -8.48 -4.44
CA ALA A 19 14.60 -9.83 -3.93
C ALA A 19 13.41 -10.51 -4.65
N LEU A 20 12.32 -9.76 -4.85
CA LEU A 20 11.15 -10.25 -5.55
C LEU A 20 11.45 -10.65 -7.01
N ALA A 21 12.33 -9.90 -7.69
CA ALA A 21 12.76 -10.20 -9.05
C ALA A 21 13.65 -11.45 -9.08
N GLY A 22 14.60 -11.54 -8.13
CA GLY A 22 15.47 -12.71 -7.96
C GLY A 22 14.71 -14.01 -7.68
N GLU A 23 13.68 -13.98 -6.82
CA GLU A 23 12.82 -15.13 -6.49
C GLU A 23 12.13 -15.74 -7.73
N VAL A 24 11.90 -14.95 -8.78
CA VAL A 24 11.26 -15.42 -10.03
C VAL A 24 12.23 -15.48 -11.22
N GLY A 25 13.54 -15.34 -10.97
CA GLY A 25 14.59 -15.40 -12.00
C GLY A 25 14.54 -14.26 -13.02
N TRP A 26 14.00 -13.10 -12.65
CA TRP A 26 13.83 -11.96 -13.56
C TRP A 26 14.71 -10.78 -13.18
N SER A 27 15.05 -9.95 -14.17
CA SER A 27 15.57 -8.62 -13.91
C SER A 27 14.48 -7.70 -13.35
N ARG A 28 14.86 -6.65 -12.61
CA ARG A 28 13.93 -5.61 -12.14
C ARG A 28 13.12 -4.98 -13.27
N GLN A 29 13.75 -4.73 -14.41
CA GLN A 29 13.09 -4.13 -15.57
C GLN A 29 12.04 -5.08 -16.16
N HIS A 30 12.37 -6.37 -16.30
CA HIS A 30 11.41 -7.36 -16.79
C HIS A 30 10.24 -7.51 -15.81
N LEU A 31 10.51 -7.61 -14.51
CA LEU A 31 9.46 -7.66 -13.49
C LEU A 31 8.54 -6.44 -13.59
N ALA A 32 9.12 -5.24 -13.72
CA ALA A 32 8.34 -4.01 -13.82
C ALA A 32 7.51 -3.92 -15.10
N ALA A 33 8.02 -4.43 -16.23
CA ALA A 33 7.27 -4.53 -17.48
C ALA A 33 6.09 -5.52 -17.34
N ARG A 34 6.30 -6.69 -16.73
CA ARG A 34 5.25 -7.69 -16.51
C ARG A 34 4.14 -7.18 -15.58
N PHE A 35 4.50 -6.47 -14.52
CA PHE A 35 3.55 -5.81 -13.63
C PHE A 35 2.72 -4.77 -14.37
N ARG A 36 3.34 -3.86 -15.14
CA ARG A 36 2.59 -2.88 -15.95
C ARG A 36 1.65 -3.56 -16.96
N ALA A 37 2.12 -4.59 -17.64
CA ALA A 37 1.32 -5.31 -18.63
C ALA A 37 0.11 -6.04 -18.02
N GLN A 38 0.18 -6.47 -16.76
CA GLN A 38 -0.89 -7.25 -16.13
C GLN A 38 -1.82 -6.44 -15.23
N VAL A 39 -1.31 -5.43 -14.54
CA VAL A 39 -2.07 -4.66 -13.53
C VAL A 39 -1.97 -3.15 -13.72
N GLY A 40 -1.36 -2.68 -14.81
CA GLY A 40 -1.21 -1.25 -15.14
C GLY A 40 -0.19 -0.49 -14.28
N LEU A 41 0.29 -1.09 -13.18
CA LEU A 41 1.16 -0.44 -12.20
C LEU A 41 2.51 -1.13 -12.09
N SER A 42 3.56 -0.37 -11.78
CA SER A 42 4.87 -0.95 -11.45
C SER A 42 4.84 -1.66 -10.08
N PRO A 43 5.70 -2.67 -9.83
CA PRO A 43 5.71 -3.40 -8.56
C PRO A 43 6.02 -2.49 -7.37
N LYS A 44 6.80 -1.42 -7.58
CA LYS A 44 7.06 -0.41 -6.55
C LYS A 44 5.80 0.36 -6.15
N VAL A 45 4.95 0.70 -7.11
CA VAL A 45 3.68 1.39 -6.82
C VAL A 45 2.72 0.44 -6.11
N VAL A 46 2.60 -0.81 -6.58
CA VAL A 46 1.78 -1.83 -5.91
C VAL A 46 2.24 -2.05 -4.46
N ALA A 47 3.55 -2.12 -4.21
CA ALA A 47 4.09 -2.22 -2.86
C ALA A 47 3.73 -1.03 -1.96
N ARG A 48 3.79 0.20 -2.49
CA ARG A 48 3.37 1.41 -1.76
C ARG A 48 1.87 1.38 -1.42
N ILE A 49 1.03 0.98 -2.37
CA ILE A 49 -0.43 0.82 -2.17
C ILE A 49 -0.71 -0.22 -1.08
N ALA A 50 -0.09 -1.40 -1.17
CA ALA A 50 -0.27 -2.48 -0.19
C ALA A 50 0.12 -2.01 1.23
N ARG A 51 1.24 -1.30 1.34
CA ARG A 51 1.72 -0.74 2.60
C ARG A 51 0.76 0.30 3.17
N LEU A 52 0.31 1.24 2.32
CA LEU A 52 -0.60 2.29 2.73
C LEU A 52 -1.95 1.73 3.15
N HIS A 53 -2.50 0.76 2.43
CA HIS A 53 -3.75 0.10 2.78
C HIS A 53 -3.72 -0.49 4.20
N ARG A 54 -2.60 -1.12 4.58
CA ARG A 54 -2.42 -1.62 5.96
C ARG A 54 -2.25 -0.51 6.99
N ALA A 55 -1.58 0.58 6.65
CA ALA A 55 -1.47 1.74 7.52
C ALA A 55 -2.85 2.38 7.78
N VAL A 56 -3.65 2.59 6.73
CA VAL A 56 -5.02 3.10 6.81
C VAL A 56 -5.87 2.18 7.70
N THR A 57 -5.83 0.86 7.47
CA THR A 57 -6.60 -0.10 8.27
C THR A 57 -6.34 0.05 9.77
N LEU A 58 -5.09 0.30 10.16
CA LEU A 58 -4.70 0.50 11.55
C LEU A 58 -5.07 1.89 12.09
N LEU A 59 -4.97 2.93 11.25
CA LEU A 59 -5.35 4.31 11.60
C LEU A 59 -6.87 4.48 11.75
N THR A 60 -7.66 3.63 11.10
CA THR A 60 -9.13 3.63 11.19
C THR A 60 -9.68 2.64 12.21
N SER A 61 -8.83 2.01 13.04
CA SER A 61 -9.28 1.13 14.12
C SER A 61 -9.97 1.94 15.24
N PRO A 62 -10.78 1.32 16.12
CA PRO A 62 -11.44 2.03 17.23
C PRO A 62 -10.48 2.72 18.19
N THR A 63 -9.28 2.17 18.33
CA THR A 63 -8.19 2.66 19.18
C THR A 63 -6.91 2.72 18.35
N PRO A 64 -6.77 3.73 17.46
CA PRO A 64 -5.63 3.81 16.58
C PRO A 64 -4.38 4.20 17.37
N PRO A 65 -3.23 3.56 17.14
CA PRO A 65 -1.99 3.97 17.75
C PRO A 65 -1.50 5.32 17.18
N PRO A 66 -0.53 5.98 17.84
CA PRO A 66 0.11 7.18 17.30
C PRO A 66 0.66 6.95 15.90
N TRP A 67 0.62 7.98 15.06
CA TRP A 67 1.02 7.88 13.66
C TRP A 67 2.47 7.48 13.45
N SER A 68 3.36 7.94 14.32
CA SER A 68 4.76 7.53 14.36
C SER A 68 4.89 6.02 14.58
N ALA A 69 4.06 5.44 15.46
CA ALA A 69 4.02 4.00 15.69
C ALA A 69 3.46 3.26 14.47
N VAL A 70 2.40 3.76 13.83
CA VAL A 70 1.88 3.19 12.57
C VAL A 70 2.96 3.18 11.49
N ALA A 71 3.70 4.29 11.33
CA ALA A 71 4.77 4.41 10.36
C ALA A 71 5.81 3.30 10.56
N GLN A 72 6.33 3.15 11.78
CA GLN A 72 7.31 2.10 12.11
C GLN A 72 6.75 0.69 11.88
N LEU A 73 5.55 0.40 12.39
CA LEU A 73 4.90 -0.91 12.26
C LEU A 73 4.66 -1.31 10.79
N ARG A 74 4.50 -0.34 9.90
CA ARG A 74 4.20 -0.58 8.48
C ARG A 74 5.40 -0.39 7.56
N GLY A 75 6.59 -0.20 8.11
CA GLY A 75 7.83 -0.14 7.33
C GLY A 75 8.04 1.20 6.61
N TYR A 76 7.47 2.28 7.14
CA TYR A 76 7.89 3.63 6.83
C TYR A 76 9.07 4.01 7.73
N ALA A 77 9.95 4.87 7.21
CA ALA A 77 11.12 5.33 7.95
C ALA A 77 10.73 6.23 9.14
N ASP A 78 9.71 7.05 8.92
CA ASP A 78 9.14 7.99 9.89
C ASP A 78 7.72 8.38 9.46
N GLN A 79 7.05 9.18 10.28
CA GLN A 79 5.72 9.71 9.97
C GLN A 79 5.72 10.61 8.72
N ALA A 80 6.79 11.36 8.45
CA ALA A 80 6.86 12.23 7.27
C ALA A 80 6.89 11.44 5.95
N HIS A 81 7.56 10.29 5.92
CA HIS A 81 7.54 9.33 4.83
C HIS A 81 6.13 8.77 4.64
N LEU A 82 5.46 8.34 5.71
CA LEU A 82 4.05 7.90 5.63
C LEU A 82 3.16 9.00 5.03
N ASN A 83 3.28 10.24 5.51
CA ASN A 83 2.47 11.37 5.04
C ASN A 83 2.69 11.66 3.54
N ARG A 84 3.95 11.65 3.08
CA ARG A 84 4.29 11.81 1.67
C ARG A 84 3.69 10.72 0.80
N ASP A 85 3.77 9.46 1.24
CA ASP A 85 3.18 8.34 0.51
C ASP A 85 1.65 8.41 0.49
N PHE A 86 1.03 8.78 1.61
CA PHE A 86 -0.41 8.96 1.72
C PHE A 86 -0.90 10.04 0.76
N ARG A 87 -0.28 11.22 0.76
CA ARG A 87 -0.63 12.31 -0.16
C ARG A 87 -0.41 11.92 -1.62
N ALA A 88 0.69 11.27 -1.93
CA ALA A 88 0.99 10.83 -3.29
C ALA A 88 -0.01 9.79 -3.83
N LEU A 89 -0.64 9.00 -2.95
CA LEU A 89 -1.55 7.92 -3.35
C LEU A 89 -3.04 8.28 -3.20
N THR A 90 -3.40 9.19 -2.30
CA THR A 90 -4.80 9.54 -2.00
C THR A 90 -5.17 10.97 -2.38
N GLY A 91 -4.20 11.84 -2.63
CA GLY A 91 -4.41 13.27 -2.87
C GLY A 91 -4.54 14.13 -1.61
N SER A 92 -4.73 13.52 -0.43
CA SER A 92 -4.93 14.21 0.84
C SER A 92 -3.91 13.78 1.89
N THR A 93 -3.83 14.49 3.01
CA THR A 93 -3.07 14.02 4.18
C THR A 93 -3.92 13.06 5.01
N PRO A 94 -3.33 12.20 5.86
CA PRO A 94 -4.15 11.29 6.65
C PRO A 94 -5.01 12.04 7.70
N ALA A 95 -4.67 13.30 8.04
CA ALA A 95 -5.40 14.13 9.00
C ALA A 95 -6.64 14.77 8.37
N GLU A 96 -6.63 14.96 7.05
CA GLU A 96 -7.79 15.35 6.24
C GLU A 96 -8.66 14.14 5.87
N TYR A 97 -8.10 12.92 5.90
CA TYR A 97 -8.81 11.68 5.58
C TYR A 97 -9.66 11.15 6.75
N VAL A 98 -9.16 11.29 7.99
CA VAL A 98 -9.82 10.80 9.22
C VAL A 98 -11.06 11.61 9.69
N PRO A 99 -11.28 12.91 9.37
CA PRO A 99 -12.47 13.66 9.83
C PRO A 99 -13.74 13.40 9.03
N THR A 100 -13.77 12.49 8.06
CA THR A 100 -14.98 12.23 7.26
C THR A 100 -15.28 10.73 7.20
N ARG A 101 -15.99 10.23 8.20
CA ARG A 101 -16.78 8.99 8.08
C ARG A 101 -18.23 9.41 7.90
N PRO A 102 -18.84 9.15 6.73
CA PRO A 102 -19.18 7.79 6.32
C PRO A 102 -18.54 7.36 4.99
N LEU A 103 -18.34 6.04 4.84
CA LEU A 103 -17.87 5.44 3.59
C LEU A 103 -18.94 5.59 2.49
N PRO A 104 -18.58 5.97 1.24
CA PRO A 104 -19.55 6.23 0.16
C PRO A 104 -20.13 4.97 -0.51
N PHE A 105 -20.04 3.79 0.10
CA PHE A 105 -20.72 2.59 -0.40
C PHE A 105 -21.78 2.11 0.62
N THR A 106 -22.81 2.92 0.85
CA THR A 106 -24.08 2.32 1.26
C THR A 106 -24.62 1.60 0.03
N VAL A 107 -24.62 0.28 0.05
CA VAL A 107 -25.40 -0.53 -0.89
C VAL A 107 -26.85 -0.04 -0.76
N VAL A 108 -27.32 0.70 -1.76
CA VAL A 108 -28.74 0.99 -1.90
C VAL A 108 -29.40 -0.36 -2.09
N GLY A 109 -30.05 -0.86 -1.04
CA GLY A 109 -30.91 -2.02 -1.15
C GLY A 109 -31.98 -1.71 -2.20
N SER A 110 -31.93 -2.41 -3.33
CA SER A 110 -33.03 -2.40 -4.29
C SER A 110 -34.23 -3.05 -3.60
N ARG A 111 -35.29 -2.25 -3.45
CA ARG A 111 -36.65 -2.81 -3.44
C ARG A 111 -37.03 -3.20 -4.85
#